data_AF-A0A3S1UWV2-F1
#
_entry.id   AF-A0A3S1UWV2-F1
#
_cell.length_a   1.000
_cell.length_b   1.000
_cell.length_c   1.000
_cell.angle_alpha   90.00
_cell.angle_beta   90.00
_cell.angle_gamma   90.00
#
_symmetry.space_group_name_H-M   'P 1'
#
loop_
_entity.id
_entity.type
_entity.pdbx_description
1 polymer ?
#
loop_
_entity_poly.entity_id
_entity_poly.type
_entity_poly.pdbx_seq_one_letter_code
_entity_poly.pdbx_strand_id
1 'polypeptide(L)' 'PEIMLNETGSWAWLRMLRSGRFASTSLTDVYSLRLGTKGMYADFELKAASVENPYNLEMFKKFTCPPQI' A
#
# COMPACT_ATOMS: atom_id res chain seq x y z
N PRO A 1 -1.59 -2.30 -25.05
CA PRO A 1 -1.00 -1.44 -24.00
C PRO A 1 0.26 -2.08 -23.43
N GLU A 2 1.35 -1.32 -23.29
CA GLU A 2 2.57 -1.82 -22.64
C GLU A 2 2.32 -1.97 -21.14
N ILE A 3 2.56 -3.16 -20.58
CA ILE A 3 2.43 -3.39 -19.14
C ILE A 3 3.73 -2.97 -18.46
N MET A 4 3.64 -1.94 -17.62
CA MET A 4 4.81 -1.31 -17.00
C MET A 4 5.20 -1.94 -15.65
N LEU A 5 4.24 -2.55 -14.96
CA LEU A 5 4.41 -3.27 -13.70
C LEU A 5 3.33 -4.35 -13.61
N ASN A 6 3.70 -5.55 -13.19
CA ASN A 6 2.78 -6.67 -12.98
C ASN A 6 3.15 -7.45 -11.72
N GLU A 7 2.18 -7.66 -10.83
CA GLU A 7 2.30 -8.44 -9.60
C GLU A 7 1.26 -9.57 -9.64
N THR A 8 1.64 -10.80 -9.27
CA THR A 8 0.75 -11.97 -9.39
C THR A 8 0.60 -12.76 -8.09
N GLY A 9 -0.51 -13.49 -7.94
CA GLY A 9 -0.84 -14.30 -6.76
C GLY A 9 -1.64 -13.56 -5.68
N SER A 10 -2.06 -14.27 -4.64
CA SER A 10 -3.05 -13.80 -3.65
C SER A 10 -2.65 -12.51 -2.91
N TRP A 11 -1.35 -12.23 -2.82
CA TRP A 11 -0.80 -11.07 -2.13
C TRP A 11 -0.23 -9.99 -3.07
N ALA A 12 -0.50 -10.09 -4.37
CA ALA A 12 -0.02 -9.13 -5.38
C ALA A 12 -0.37 -7.69 -5.01
N TRP A 13 -1.60 -7.46 -4.56
CA TRP A 13 -2.07 -6.13 -4.18
C TRP A 13 -1.25 -5.53 -3.03
N LEU A 14 -0.97 -6.30 -1.98
CA LEU A 14 -0.16 -5.81 -0.85
C LEU A 14 1.27 -5.47 -1.27
N ARG A 15 1.86 -6.27 -2.16
CA ARG A 15 3.20 -5.97 -2.70
C ARG A 15 3.20 -4.71 -3.55
N MET A 16 2.16 -4.51 -4.36
CA MET A 16 1.97 -3.30 -5.16
C MET A 16 1.78 -2.06 -4.27
N LEU A 17 0.98 -2.13 -3.22
CA LEU A 17 0.83 -1.03 -2.26
C LEU A 17 2.14 -0.74 -1.51
N ARG A 18 2.90 -1.79 -1.15
CA ARG A 18 4.20 -1.67 -0.47
C ARG A 18 5.26 -0.97 -1.32
N SER A 19 5.20 -1.08 -2.65
CA SER A 19 6.13 -0.36 -3.54
C SER A 19 5.72 1.10 -3.76
N GLY A 20 4.48 1.45 -3.42
CA GLY A 20 3.96 2.80 -3.49
C GLY A 20 4.40 3.69 -2.33
N ARG A 21 4.19 5.00 -2.51
CA ARG A 21 4.37 6.00 -1.47
C ARG A 21 3.01 6.52 -1.03
N PHE A 22 2.74 6.41 0.27
CA PHE A 22 1.55 6.94 0.89
C PHE A 22 1.81 8.30 1.54
N ALA A 23 0.85 9.21 1.44
CA ALA A 23 0.80 10.42 2.26
C ALA A 23 -0.63 10.68 2.76
N SER A 24 -0.72 11.26 3.96
CA SER A 24 -1.98 11.71 4.55
C SER A 24 -2.60 12.83 3.72
N THR A 25 -3.93 12.87 3.69
CA THR A 25 -4.69 13.98 3.08
C THR A 25 -5.35 14.83 4.16
N SER A 26 -6.19 15.79 3.76
CA SER A 26 -7.04 16.56 4.68
C SER A 26 -8.19 15.74 5.27
N LEU A 27 -8.53 14.59 4.68
CA LEU A 27 -9.55 13.67 5.18
C LEU A 27 -8.87 12.52 5.94
N THR A 28 -9.40 12.18 7.11
CA THR A 28 -8.80 11.20 8.02
C THR A 28 -8.87 9.76 7.51
N ASP A 29 -9.77 9.48 6.57
CA ASP A 29 -9.99 8.15 5.98
C ASP A 29 -9.54 8.09 4.50
N VAL A 30 -8.89 9.13 3.98
CA VAL A 30 -8.40 9.16 2.59
C VAL A 30 -6.88 9.33 2.57
N TYR A 31 -6.23 8.49 1.77
CA TYR A 31 -4.78 8.45 1.62
C TYR A 31 -4.39 8.61 0.16
N SER A 32 -3.44 9.50 -0.09
CA SER A 32 -2.82 9.59 -1.41
C SER A 32 -1.82 8.44 -1.61
N LEU A 33 -1.83 7.84 -2.79
CA LEU A 33 -0.92 6.77 -3.20
C LEU A 33 -0.26 7.17 -4.52
N ARG A 34 1.07 7.26 -4.52
CA ARG A 34 1.87 7.34 -5.75
C ARG A 34 2.52 5.99 -6.05
N LEU A 35 2.20 5.41 -7.20
CA LEU A 35 2.88 4.24 -7.77
C LEU A 35 3.83 4.70 -8.87
N GLY A 36 5.11 4.34 -8.79
CA GLY A 36 6.12 4.73 -9.78
C GLY A 36 6.78 3.53 -10.44
N THR A 37 7.02 3.59 -11.75
CA THR A 37 7.82 2.60 -12.49
C THR A 37 8.42 3.22 -13.76
N LYS A 38 9.69 2.90 -14.06
CA LYS A 38 10.41 3.33 -15.27
C LYS A 38 10.26 4.82 -15.62
N GLY A 39 10.33 5.70 -14.62
CA GLY A 39 10.23 7.15 -14.82
C GLY A 39 8.81 7.71 -15.01
N MET A 40 7.78 6.86 -14.99
CA MET A 40 6.39 7.29 -14.93
C MET A 40 5.80 7.04 -13.55
N TYR A 41 4.69 7.72 -13.26
CA TYR A 41 3.94 7.52 -12.04
C TYR A 41 2.43 7.59 -12.29
N ALA A 42 1.68 6.98 -11.38
CA ALA A 42 0.24 7.08 -11.30
C ALA A 42 -0.13 7.47 -9.87
N ASP A 43 -0.99 8.48 -9.74
CA ASP A 43 -1.49 8.99 -8.47
C ASP A 43 -2.94 8.55 -8.26
N PHE A 44 -3.23 8.09 -7.05
CA PHE A 44 -4.54 7.62 -6.63
C PHE A 44 -4.89 8.19 -5.26
N GLU A 45 -6.20 8.25 -4.97
CA GLU A 45 -6.72 8.42 -3.63
C GLU A 45 -7.41 7.13 -3.20
N LEU A 46 -7.03 6.61 -2.04
CA LEU A 46 -7.60 5.40 -1.46
C LEU A 46 -8.39 5.77 -0.22
N LYS A 47 -9.70 5.49 -0.26
CA LYS A 47 -10.60 5.64 0.88
C LYS A 47 -10.65 4.36 1.69
N ALA A 48 -10.29 4.45 2.96
CA ALA A 48 -10.35 3.36 3.91
C ALA A 48 -11.68 3.37 4.68
N ALA A 49 -12.02 2.22 5.25
CA ALA A 49 -13.10 2.11 6.24
C ALA A 49 -12.65 2.45 7.67
N SER A 50 -11.39 2.89 7.83
CA SER A 50 -10.75 3.20 9.12
C SER A 50 -9.91 4.47 8.99
N VAL A 51 -9.82 5.22 10.09
CA VAL A 51 -8.90 6.36 10.24
C VAL A 51 -7.46 5.93 10.50
N GLU A 52 -7.24 4.67 10.89
CA GLU A 52 -5.93 4.05 10.89
C GLU A 52 -5.65 3.50 9.49
N ASN A 53 -4.55 3.95 8.86
CA ASN A 53 -4.23 3.59 7.48
C ASN A 53 -4.04 2.08 7.32
N PRO A 54 -4.99 1.35 6.70
CA PRO A 54 -4.92 -0.10 6.57
C PRO A 54 -3.93 -0.54 5.48
N TYR A 55 -3.47 0.40 4.65
CA TYR A 55 -2.52 0.14 3.57
C TYR A 55 -1.06 0.26 4.02
N ASN A 56 -0.83 0.87 5.20
CA ASN A 56 0.49 0.94 5.80
C ASN A 56 0.79 -0.34 6.58
N LEU A 57 1.58 -1.23 5.99
CA LEU A 57 1.93 -2.52 6.57
C LEU A 57 2.88 -2.42 7.78
N GLU A 58 3.39 -1.23 8.14
CA GLU A 58 4.25 -1.03 9.31
C GLU A 58 3.61 -1.55 10.61
N MET A 59 2.30 -1.41 10.78
CA MET A 59 1.57 -1.92 11.95
C MET A 59 1.65 -3.45 12.06
N PHE A 60 1.69 -4.16 10.92
CA PHE A 60 1.74 -5.62 10.86
C PHE A 60 3.16 -6.19 10.84
N LYS A 61 4.19 -5.38 10.56
CA LYS A 61 5.59 -5.85 10.52
C LYS A 61 6.10 -6.40 11.86
N LYS A 62 5.47 -6.02 12.97
CA LYS A 62 5.82 -6.52 14.31
C LYS A 62 5.09 -7.80 14.69
N PHE A 63 4.21 -8.32 13.83
CA PHE A 63 3.57 -9.60 14.06
C PHE A 63 4.58 -10.72 13.80
N THR A 64 5.19 -11.20 14.88
CA THR A 64 6.06 -12.38 14.86
C THR A 64 5.43 -13.45 15.72
N CYS A 65 5.53 -14.72 15.31
CA CYS A 65 5.16 -15.82 16.19
C CYS A 65 5.95 -15.68 17.50
N PRO A 66 5.30 -15.72 18.68
CA PRO A 66 6.02 -15.74 19.93
C PRO A 66 6.93 -16.97 19.95
N PRO A 67 8.15 -16.86 20.51
CA PRO A 67 9.10 -17.96 20.50
C PRO A 67 8.60 -19.19 21.26
N GLN A 68 7.64 -19.02 22.18
CA GLN A 68 7.04 -20.07 23.01
C GLN A 68 5.58 -19.67 23.34
N ILE A 69 4.67 -20.67 23.43
CA ILE A 69 3.24 -20.50 23.80
C ILE A 69 3.10 -20.71 25.30
#